data_AF-A0A9P1MY85-F1
#
_entry.id   AF-A0A9P1MY85-F1
#
_cell.length_a   1.000
_cell.length_b   1.000
_cell.length_c   1.000
_cell.angle_alpha   90.00
_cell.angle_beta   90.00
_cell.angle_gamma   90.00
#
_symmetry.space_group_name_H-M   'P 1'
#
loop_
_entity.id
_entity.type
_entity.pdbx_description
1 polymer ?
#
loop_
_entity_poly.entity_id
_entity_poly.type
_entity_poly.pdbx_seq_one_letter_code
_entity_poly.pdbx_strand_id
1 'polypeptide(L)'
;MIYLQNVRKSNICVWQKVYRFIMVKNCAKTCDACDEFARLPRRARCRDAFKSCSSWSRNGFCHQTYYTIDERKNFCRKSCKTC
;
A
#
# COMPACT_ATOMS: atom_id res chain seq x y z
N MET A 1 -37.02 -1.85 -2.85
CA MET A 1 -35.73 -1.25 -3.26
C MET A 1 -34.84 -1.08 -2.04
N ILE A 2 -33.88 -1.97 -1.74
CA ILE A 2 -32.54 -1.63 -1.20
C ILE A 2 -31.56 -2.77 -1.53
N TYR A 3 -30.86 -2.58 -2.66
CA TYR A 3 -29.47 -2.91 -2.95
C TYR A 3 -28.90 -4.35 -2.84
N LEU A 4 -28.84 -4.96 -4.03
CA LEU A 4 -27.75 -5.77 -4.56
C LEU A 4 -26.37 -5.07 -4.46
N GLN A 5 -25.72 -5.05 -3.28
CA GLN A 5 -24.36 -4.48 -3.14
C GLN A 5 -23.36 -5.31 -2.32
N ASN A 6 -23.67 -6.55 -1.95
CA ASN A 6 -22.70 -7.45 -1.30
C ASN A 6 -21.98 -8.34 -2.34
N VAL A 7 -21.30 -7.70 -3.29
CA VAL A 7 -20.32 -8.38 -4.15
C VAL A 7 -19.16 -8.83 -3.24
N ARG A 8 -19.25 -10.04 -2.68
CA ARG A 8 -18.14 -10.84 -2.09
C ARG A 8 -16.96 -10.00 -1.55
N LYS A 9 -17.17 -9.13 -0.54
CA LYS A 9 -16.04 -8.63 0.26
C LYS A 9 -15.45 -9.86 0.95
N SER A 10 -14.25 -10.29 0.54
CA SER A 10 -13.59 -11.47 1.08
C SER A 10 -13.62 -11.43 2.61
N ASN A 11 -13.99 -12.54 3.25
CA ASN A 11 -14.20 -12.63 4.72
C ASN A 11 -13.06 -11.94 5.52
N ILE A 12 -11.82 -12.08 5.04
CA ILE A 12 -10.60 -11.49 5.62
C ILE A 12 -10.59 -9.95 5.68
N CYS A 13 -11.32 -9.24 4.82
CA CYS A 13 -11.38 -7.77 4.82
C CYS A 13 -12.28 -7.20 5.94
N VAL A 14 -13.32 -7.95 6.36
CA VAL A 14 -14.42 -7.38 7.16
C VAL A 14 -14.64 -8.13 8.48
N TRP A 15 -14.53 -9.47 8.48
CA TRP A 15 -14.99 -10.30 9.60
C TRP A 15 -13.87 -10.72 10.54
N GLN A 16 -12.62 -10.71 10.07
CA GLN A 16 -11.47 -11.07 10.89
C GLN A 16 -10.78 -9.82 11.44
N LYS A 17 -11.25 -9.34 12.61
CA LYS A 17 -10.69 -8.14 13.29
C LYS A 17 -9.17 -8.18 13.43
N VAL A 18 -8.60 -9.36 13.67
CA VAL A 18 -7.14 -9.59 13.79
C VAL A 18 -6.39 -9.24 12.49
N TYR A 19 -6.95 -9.57 11.33
CA TYR A 19 -6.29 -9.37 10.04
C TYR A 19 -6.63 -8.02 9.39
N ARG A 20 -7.66 -7.32 9.88
CA ARG A 20 -8.09 -6.04 9.31
C ARG A 20 -6.93 -5.05 9.17
N PHE A 21 -6.09 -4.91 10.19
CA PHE A 21 -4.92 -4.01 10.11
C PHE A 21 -3.97 -4.41 8.97
N ILE A 22 -3.67 -5.71 8.83
CA ILE A 22 -2.79 -6.24 7.77
C ILE A 22 -3.42 -5.99 6.40
N MET A 23 -4.73 -6.20 6.27
CA MET A 23 -5.47 -5.99 5.02
C MET A 23 -5.57 -4.52 4.64
N VAL A 24 -5.90 -3.63 5.58
CA VAL A 24 -5.90 -2.18 5.35
C VAL A 24 -4.51 -1.70 4.97
N LYS A 25 -3.47 -2.20 5.65
CA LYS A 25 -2.10 -1.82 5.35
C LYS A 25 -1.67 -2.30 3.97
N ASN A 26 -1.92 -3.55 3.59
CA ASN A 26 -1.34 -4.19 2.41
C ASN A 26 -2.26 -4.27 1.18
N CYS A 27 -3.56 -4.36 1.41
CA CYS A 27 -4.59 -4.69 0.43
C CYS A 27 -5.75 -3.68 0.44
N ALA A 28 -5.48 -2.42 0.82
CA ALA A 28 -6.50 -1.36 0.95
C ALA A 28 -7.42 -1.27 -0.27
N LYS A 29 -6.85 -1.35 -1.48
CA LYS A 29 -7.62 -1.27 -2.73
C LYS A 29 -8.55 -2.48 -2.90
N THR A 30 -8.06 -3.68 -2.62
CA THR A 30 -8.85 -4.93 -2.68
C THR A 30 -9.97 -4.94 -1.64
N CYS A 31 -9.70 -4.43 -0.43
CA CYS A 31 -10.66 -4.38 0.65
C CYS A 31 -11.54 -3.11 0.64
N ASP A 32 -11.43 -2.25 -0.38
CA ASP A 32 -12.18 -0.99 -0.47
C ASP A 32 -12.02 -0.15 0.82
N ALA A 33 -10.76 -0.04 1.28
CA ALA A 33 -10.35 0.55 2.55
C ALA A 33 -9.23 1.60 2.36
N CYS A 34 -9.19 2.26 1.19
CA CYS A 34 -8.22 3.32 0.89
C CYS A 34 -8.31 4.49 1.88
N ASP A 35 -9.52 4.86 2.30
CA ASP A 35 -9.73 5.92 3.30
C ASP A 35 -9.19 5.53 4.69
N GLU A 36 -9.36 4.26 5.07
CA GLU A 36 -8.82 3.75 6.33
C GLU A 36 -7.30 3.71 6.29
N PHE A 37 -6.71 3.30 5.17
CA PHE A 37 -5.27 3.35 4.95
C PHE A 37 -4.73 4.78 5.03
N ALA A 38 -5.43 5.75 4.44
CA ALA A 38 -5.08 7.17 4.48
C ALA A 38 -5.09 7.76 5.89
N ARG A 39 -5.83 7.16 6.83
CA ARG A 39 -5.87 7.57 8.25
C ARG A 39 -4.81 6.91 9.13
N LEU A 40 -4.08 5.91 8.66
CA LEU A 40 -3.03 5.26 9.44
C LEU A 40 -1.89 6.23 9.87
N PRO A 41 -1.02 5.87 10.82
CA PRO A 41 0.19 6.65 11.06
C PRO A 41 1.12 6.65 9.83
N ARG A 42 1.85 7.74 9.57
CA ARG A 42 2.83 7.83 8.46
C ARG A 42 3.80 6.63 8.45
N ARG A 43 4.30 6.24 9.62
CA ARG A 43 5.16 5.04 9.81
C ARG A 43 4.52 3.73 9.36
N ALA A 44 3.19 3.61 9.42
CA ALA A 44 2.46 2.42 8.99
C ALA A 44 2.22 2.39 7.47
N ARG A 45 2.06 3.56 6.83
CA ARG A 45 1.97 3.70 5.36
C ARG A 45 3.33 3.66 4.66
N CYS A 46 4.40 4.01 5.36
CA CYS A 46 5.74 4.09 4.83
C CYS A 46 6.38 2.70 4.71
N ARG A 47 6.25 2.10 3.53
CA ARG A 47 6.91 0.84 3.19
C ARG A 47 7.37 0.84 1.74
N ASP A 48 8.32 -0.04 1.46
CA ASP A 48 8.64 -0.41 0.09
C ASP A 48 7.63 -1.47 -0.39
N ALA A 49 7.32 -1.44 -1.69
CA ALA A 49 6.51 -2.45 -2.35
C ALA A 49 7.33 -3.72 -2.66
N PHE A 50 8.64 -3.59 -2.86
CA PHE A 50 9.53 -4.68 -3.24
C PHE A 50 10.66 -4.89 -2.23
N LYS A 51 11.03 -6.15 -1.98
CA LYS A 51 12.19 -6.50 -1.14
C LYS A 51 13.50 -5.97 -1.72
N SER A 52 13.57 -5.84 -3.05
CA SER A 52 14.75 -5.36 -3.78
C SER A 52 15.02 -3.86 -3.63
N CYS A 53 14.09 -3.09 -3.04
CA CYS A 53 14.25 -1.64 -2.91
C CYS A 53 15.53 -1.20 -2.21
N SER A 54 16.04 -1.98 -1.25
CA SER A 54 17.31 -1.69 -0.59
C SER A 54 18.51 -1.75 -1.54
N SER A 55 18.50 -2.67 -2.51
CA SER A 55 19.54 -2.76 -3.54
C SER A 55 19.31 -1.72 -4.63
N TRP A 56 18.07 -1.56 -5.09
CA TRP A 56 17.72 -0.60 -6.13
C TRP A 56 18.02 0.85 -5.71
N SER A 57 17.74 1.24 -4.46
CA SER A 57 18.04 2.57 -3.96
C SER A 57 19.55 2.85 -3.95
N ARG A 58 20.38 1.85 -3.60
CA ARG A 58 21.85 1.95 -3.68
C ARG A 58 22.34 2.06 -5.11
N ASN A 59 21.65 1.42 -6.05
CA ASN A 59 21.96 1.44 -7.48
C ASN A 59 21.30 2.63 -8.23
N GLY A 60 20.85 3.66 -7.51
CA GLY A 60 20.39 4.92 -8.11
C GLY A 60 18.90 4.97 -8.52
N PHE A 61 18.10 3.94 -8.23
CA PHE A 61 16.67 3.88 -8.61
C PHE A 61 15.88 5.14 -8.23
N CYS A 62 16.19 5.74 -7.08
CA CYS A 62 15.49 6.92 -6.58
C CYS A 62 15.67 8.17 -7.48
N HIS A 63 16.66 8.18 -8.36
CA HIS A 63 17.00 9.32 -9.23
C HIS A 63 16.94 9.00 -10.74
N GLN A 64 16.63 7.76 -11.11
CA GLN A 64 16.52 7.36 -12.52
C GLN A 64 15.34 8.07 -13.20
N THR A 65 15.52 8.43 -14.48
CA THR A 65 14.52 9.10 -15.31
C THR A 65 13.63 8.13 -16.08
N TYR A 66 14.02 6.84 -16.16
CA TYR A 66 13.21 5.79 -16.78
C TYR A 66 11.86 5.61 -16.08
N TYR A 67 11.82 5.78 -14.75
CA TYR A 67 10.60 5.74 -13.96
C TYR A 67 10.13 7.16 -13.61
N THR A 68 8.83 7.38 -13.70
CA THR A 68 8.19 8.60 -13.19
C THR A 68 8.46 8.78 -11.69
N ILE A 69 8.30 10.00 -11.20
CA ILE A 69 8.43 10.30 -9.77
C ILE A 69 7.43 9.46 -8.96
N ASP A 70 6.22 9.27 -9.48
CA ASP A 70 5.16 8.52 -8.80
C ASP A 70 5.44 7.02 -8.76
N GLU A 71 5.98 6.43 -9.83
CA GLU A 71 6.42 5.03 -9.83
C GLU A 71 7.53 4.80 -8.80
N ARG A 72 8.53 5.69 -8.75
CA ARG A 72 9.62 5.60 -7.77
C ARG A 72 9.09 5.65 -6.33
N LYS A 73 8.14 6.57 -6.05
CA LYS A 73 7.46 6.66 -4.74
C LYS A 73 6.58 5.44 -4.46
N ASN A 74 5.89 4.90 -5.45
CA ASN A 74 5.03 3.74 -5.27
C ASN A 74 5.84 2.46 -5.01
N PHE A 75 7.01 2.33 -5.63
CA PHE A 75 7.83 1.13 -5.50
C PHE A 75 8.69 1.16 -4.24
N CYS A 76 9.43 2.25 -4.01
CA CYS A 76 10.48 2.27 -2.99
C CYS A 76 10.46 3.53 -2.10
N ARG A 77 9.29 4.08 -1.75
CA ARG A 77 9.18 5.29 -0.91
C ARG A 77 10.01 5.26 0.38
N LYS A 78 10.12 4.10 1.05
CA LYS A 78 10.86 4.01 2.30
C LYS A 78 12.36 4.07 2.03
N SER A 79 12.83 3.24 1.10
CA SER A 79 14.24 3.22 0.70
C SER A 79 14.70 4.55 0.07
N CYS A 80 13.81 5.22 -0.68
CA CYS A 80 14.06 6.54 -1.27
C CYS A 80 13.76 7.71 -0.33
N LYS A 81 13.34 7.45 0.92
CA LYS A 81 13.01 8.48 1.93
C LYS A 81 11.96 9.50 1.46
N THR A 82 10.99 9.07 0.66
CA THR A 82 9.89 9.88 0.12
C THR A 82 8.53 9.56 0.72
N CYS A 83 8.54 8.94 1.91
CA CYS A 83 7.39 8.95 2.82
C CYS A 83 7.22 10.35 3.45
#